data_AF-A0A0T2Q8Z6-F1
#
_entry.id   AF-A0A0T2Q8Z6-F1
#
_cell.length_a   1.000
_cell.length_b   1.000
_cell.length_c   1.000
_cell.angle_alpha   90.00
_cell.angle_beta   90.00
_cell.angle_gamma   90.00
#
_symmetry.space_group_name_H-M   'P 1'
#
loop_
_entity.id
_entity.type
_entity.pdbx_description
1 polymer ?
#
loop_
_entity_poly.entity_id
_entity_poly.type
_entity_poly.pdbx_seq_one_letter_code
_entity_poly.pdbx_strand_id
1 'polypeptide(L)'
;MGLATAFSSFLLATAAPASPACLPVEGWDEVLADDQVRWIVIGEVHGSNEVPALFADVVCLTAQSRPVVVAVEQPASDQAAIDAFITSDGGAEAEHKFLSAVMWNMPMKDGRSSEAYFRLFETLRQMRAAGRISSVIAFQPTAFTARPTPAEYEKAMADLVRSAAQGGATVLALVGNVHAQRTEVPRGTPYMAMAGNLPAEATVTFNTRGEGGETWACIGDPNGAPGKIDCGAHTAGPVLGRAREVELSSDPAGPYTGVIYLGAPTSASLPKVAGPSQPSVATALNP
;
A
#
# COMPACT_ATOMS: atom_id res chain seq x y z
N MET A 1 26.43 -53.59 -38.03
CA MET A 1 26.43 -53.10 -36.63
C MET A 1 26.19 -51.59 -36.67
N GLY A 2 24.95 -51.15 -36.54
CA GLY A 2 24.60 -49.73 -36.44
C GLY A 2 24.13 -49.44 -35.01
N LEU A 3 24.91 -48.68 -34.24
CA LEU A 3 24.51 -48.19 -32.93
C LEU A 3 23.54 -47.02 -33.14
N ALA A 4 22.28 -47.20 -32.73
CA ALA A 4 21.34 -46.10 -32.58
C ALA A 4 21.55 -45.46 -31.20
N THR A 5 22.08 -44.25 -31.17
CA THR A 5 22.19 -43.41 -29.97
C THR A 5 20.83 -42.75 -29.70
N ALA A 6 20.14 -43.21 -28.65
CA ALA A 6 18.94 -42.55 -28.15
C ALA A 6 19.33 -41.30 -27.35
N PHE A 7 19.01 -40.11 -27.88
CA PHE A 7 19.11 -38.87 -27.13
C PHE A 7 17.91 -38.75 -26.18
N SER A 8 18.15 -39.03 -24.90
CA SER A 8 17.19 -38.76 -23.83
C SER A 8 17.12 -37.25 -23.60
N SER A 9 15.98 -36.64 -23.95
CA SER A 9 15.72 -35.23 -23.69
C SER A 9 15.44 -35.04 -22.20
N PHE A 10 16.42 -34.53 -21.46
CA PHE A 10 16.20 -34.06 -20.09
C PHE A 10 15.41 -32.74 -20.14
N LEU A 11 14.12 -32.81 -19.81
CA LEU A 11 13.32 -31.64 -19.49
C LEU A 11 13.82 -31.07 -18.16
N LEU A 12 14.59 -29.98 -18.20
CA LEU A 12 14.84 -29.18 -17.00
C LEU A 12 13.55 -28.47 -16.62
N ALA A 13 12.85 -28.99 -15.62
CA ALA A 13 11.78 -28.26 -14.95
C ALA A 13 12.41 -27.06 -14.23
N THR A 14 12.25 -25.86 -14.80
CA THR A 14 12.56 -24.61 -14.10
C THR A 14 11.59 -24.48 -12.93
N ALA A 15 12.06 -24.75 -11.71
CA ALA A 15 11.28 -24.47 -10.52
C ALA A 15 11.01 -22.96 -10.45
N ALA A 16 9.74 -22.58 -10.57
CA ALA A 16 9.34 -21.20 -10.34
C ALA A 16 9.73 -20.84 -8.90
N PRO A 17 10.29 -19.63 -8.65
CA PRO A 17 10.58 -19.19 -7.30
C PRO A 17 9.31 -19.27 -6.46
N ALA A 18 9.37 -19.99 -5.34
CA ALA A 18 8.25 -20.07 -4.41
C ALA A 18 7.97 -18.66 -3.91
N SER A 19 6.73 -18.18 -4.08
CA SER A 19 6.31 -16.93 -3.46
C SER A 19 6.55 -17.04 -1.95
N PRO A 20 7.04 -15.98 -1.28
CA PRO A 20 7.19 -15.99 0.17
C PRO A 20 5.88 -16.42 0.84
N ALA A 21 6.01 -17.19 1.92
CA ALA A 21 4.86 -17.63 2.71
C ALA A 21 4.16 -16.42 3.32
N CYS A 22 2.83 -16.42 3.30
CA CYS A 22 2.04 -15.33 3.91
C CYS A 22 2.27 -15.35 5.43
N LEU A 23 2.72 -14.23 6.03
CA LEU A 23 2.85 -14.19 7.49
C LEU A 23 1.46 -14.02 8.13
N PRO A 24 1.09 -14.87 9.11
CA PRO A 24 -0.24 -14.83 9.72
C PRO A 24 -0.45 -13.56 10.55
N VAL A 25 -1.62 -12.95 10.42
CA VAL A 25 -2.13 -11.90 11.32
C VAL A 25 -3.26 -12.54 12.12
N GLU A 26 -3.13 -12.58 13.44
CA GLU A 26 -4.18 -13.13 14.31
C GLU A 26 -5.50 -12.36 14.11
N GLY A 27 -6.62 -13.09 13.98
CA GLY A 27 -7.95 -12.51 13.72
C GLY A 27 -8.24 -12.13 12.26
N TRP A 28 -7.33 -12.35 11.30
CA TRP A 28 -7.60 -12.02 9.89
C TRP A 28 -8.70 -12.88 9.26
N ASP A 29 -8.86 -14.11 9.72
CA ASP A 29 -9.94 -15.01 9.30
C ASP A 29 -11.32 -14.48 9.68
N GLU A 30 -11.46 -13.77 10.81
CA GLU A 30 -12.71 -13.10 11.20
C GLU A 30 -13.09 -11.99 10.21
N VAL A 31 -12.10 -11.23 9.71
CA VAL A 31 -12.31 -10.22 8.65
C VAL A 31 -12.87 -10.85 7.38
N LEU A 32 -12.47 -12.09 7.09
CA LEU A 32 -12.89 -12.86 5.92
C LEU A 32 -14.06 -13.83 6.22
N ALA A 33 -14.65 -13.77 7.41
CA ALA A 33 -15.79 -14.63 7.74
C ALA A 33 -17.07 -14.16 7.02
N ASP A 34 -17.21 -12.86 6.81
CA ASP A 34 -18.34 -12.26 6.09
C ASP A 34 -18.08 -12.22 4.58
N ASP A 35 -18.86 -12.99 3.82
CA ASP A 35 -18.75 -13.10 2.36
C ASP A 35 -19.25 -11.86 1.61
N GLN A 36 -19.99 -10.97 2.29
CA GLN A 36 -20.41 -9.67 1.75
C GLN A 36 -19.26 -8.68 1.69
N VAL A 37 -18.18 -8.87 2.45
CA VAL A 37 -17.02 -7.97 2.44
C VAL A 37 -16.34 -7.99 1.07
N ARG A 38 -16.48 -6.86 0.36
CA ARG A 38 -15.95 -6.61 -0.98
C ARG A 38 -14.73 -5.70 -0.96
N TRP A 39 -14.70 -4.74 -0.05
CA TRP A 39 -13.62 -3.76 0.08
C TRP A 39 -13.00 -3.87 1.47
N ILE A 40 -11.69 -4.08 1.50
CA ILE A 40 -10.89 -4.09 2.72
C ILE A 40 -9.88 -2.94 2.60
N VAL A 41 -10.10 -1.87 3.34
CA VAL A 41 -9.30 -0.64 3.26
C VAL A 41 -8.35 -0.57 4.45
N ILE A 42 -7.05 -0.57 4.19
CA ILE A 42 -6.02 -0.52 5.21
C ILE A 42 -5.38 0.86 5.18
N GLY A 43 -5.63 1.60 6.27
CA GLY A 43 -5.06 2.90 6.56
C GLY A 43 -3.63 2.77 7.08
N GLU A 44 -2.75 3.65 6.61
CA GLU A 44 -1.39 3.80 7.13
C GLU A 44 -1.00 5.25 7.42
N VAL A 45 0.06 5.39 8.20
CA VAL A 45 0.96 6.55 8.08
C VAL A 45 2.03 6.13 7.08
N HIS A 46 2.11 6.83 5.95
CA HIS A 46 3.07 6.51 4.90
C HIS A 46 4.50 6.56 5.41
N GLY A 47 5.38 5.82 4.72
CA GLY A 47 6.83 5.89 4.91
C GLY A 47 7.39 4.94 5.96
N SER A 48 6.63 3.96 6.43
CA SER A 48 7.15 2.85 7.23
C SER A 48 7.59 1.68 6.35
N ASN A 49 8.50 0.83 6.84
CA ASN A 49 8.81 -0.44 6.18
C ASN A 49 7.75 -1.52 6.44
N GLU A 50 7.09 -1.44 7.59
CA GLU A 50 6.30 -2.52 8.15
C GLU A 50 4.87 -2.55 7.61
N VAL A 51 4.24 -1.40 7.37
CA VAL A 51 2.85 -1.37 6.90
C VAL A 51 2.70 -1.89 5.46
N PRO A 52 3.55 -1.51 4.48
CA PRO A 52 3.52 -2.14 3.16
C PRO A 52 3.78 -3.66 3.19
N ALA A 53 4.63 -4.13 4.12
CA ALA A 53 4.89 -5.57 4.30
C ALA A 53 3.66 -6.30 4.89
N LEU A 54 3.04 -5.75 5.95
CA LEU A 54 1.76 -6.23 6.49
C LEU A 54 0.70 -6.29 5.39
N PHE A 55 0.62 -5.25 4.56
CA PHE A 55 -0.35 -5.20 3.47
C PHE A 55 -0.12 -6.31 2.43
N ALA A 56 1.13 -6.61 2.09
CA ALA A 56 1.43 -7.76 1.24
C ALA A 56 0.97 -9.09 1.88
N ASP A 57 1.16 -9.25 3.19
CA ASP A 57 0.74 -10.46 3.91
C ASP A 57 -0.78 -10.64 3.92
N VAL A 58 -1.55 -9.59 4.19
CA VAL A 58 -3.02 -9.69 4.22
C VAL A 58 -3.63 -9.85 2.83
N VAL A 59 -2.98 -9.32 1.78
CA VAL A 59 -3.27 -9.66 0.38
C VAL A 59 -3.03 -11.16 0.14
N CYS A 60 -1.89 -11.67 0.59
CA CYS A 60 -1.52 -13.08 0.45
C CYS A 60 -2.51 -14.01 1.17
N LEU A 61 -2.89 -13.68 2.40
CA LEU A 61 -3.87 -14.42 3.19
C LEU A 61 -5.25 -14.42 2.53
N THR A 62 -5.71 -13.26 2.05
CA THR A 62 -7.01 -13.14 1.38
C THR A 62 -7.07 -13.91 0.06
N ALA A 63 -5.97 -13.90 -0.70
CA ALA A 63 -5.83 -14.64 -1.95
C ALA A 63 -5.92 -16.17 -1.79
N GLN A 64 -5.83 -16.70 -0.56
CA GLN A 64 -5.99 -18.14 -0.31
C GLN A 64 -7.44 -18.61 -0.46
N SER A 65 -8.41 -17.72 -0.27
CA SER A 65 -9.84 -18.05 -0.24
C SER A 65 -10.72 -17.17 -1.12
N ARG A 66 -10.23 -16.02 -1.58
CA ARG A 66 -10.98 -15.06 -2.40
C ARG A 66 -10.18 -14.59 -3.61
N PRO A 67 -10.82 -14.31 -4.77
CA PRO A 67 -10.16 -13.58 -5.85
C PRO A 67 -9.81 -12.17 -5.39
N VAL A 68 -8.58 -11.72 -5.63
CA VAL A 68 -8.09 -10.42 -5.13
C VAL A 68 -7.76 -9.47 -6.26
N VAL A 69 -8.17 -8.20 -6.12
CA VAL A 69 -7.57 -7.04 -6.78
C VAL A 69 -6.90 -6.21 -5.69
N VAL A 70 -5.70 -5.70 -5.98
CA VAL A 70 -4.99 -4.81 -5.07
C VAL A 70 -5.12 -3.38 -5.56
N ALA A 71 -5.47 -2.46 -4.66
CA ALA A 71 -5.53 -1.03 -4.93
C ALA A 71 -4.45 -0.33 -4.10
N VAL A 72 -3.62 0.48 -4.74
CA VAL A 72 -2.52 1.20 -4.09
C VAL A 72 -2.68 2.69 -4.35
N GLU A 73 -2.46 3.53 -3.33
CA GLU A 73 -2.61 4.99 -3.41
C GLU A 73 -1.50 5.63 -4.27
N GLN A 74 -1.52 5.31 -5.56
CA GLN A 74 -0.64 5.79 -6.61
C GLN A 74 -1.44 6.63 -7.60
N PRO A 75 -0.80 7.57 -8.33
CA PRO A 75 -1.46 8.40 -9.34
C PRO A 75 -2.09 7.51 -10.41
N ALA A 76 -3.36 7.72 -10.74
CA ALA A 76 -4.04 6.99 -11.80
C ALA A 76 -3.36 7.16 -13.17
N SER A 77 -2.55 8.22 -13.35
CA SER A 77 -1.68 8.39 -14.53
C SER A 77 -0.56 7.34 -14.63
N ASP A 78 -0.16 6.72 -13.52
CA ASP A 78 0.90 5.71 -13.45
C ASP A 78 0.37 4.29 -13.72
N GLN A 79 -0.94 4.11 -13.94
CA GLN A 79 -1.55 2.80 -14.13
C GLN A 79 -0.86 1.95 -15.21
N ALA A 80 -0.53 2.54 -16.36
CA ALA A 80 0.14 1.81 -17.43
C ALA A 80 1.54 1.32 -17.04
N ALA A 81 2.27 2.08 -16.23
CA ALA A 81 3.58 1.69 -15.71
C ALA A 81 3.45 0.58 -14.65
N ILE A 82 2.43 0.67 -13.79
CA ILE A 82 2.09 -0.37 -12.81
C ILE A 82 1.75 -1.69 -13.54
N ASP A 83 0.85 -1.65 -14.52
CA ASP A 83 0.43 -2.84 -15.27
C ASP A 83 1.62 -3.52 -15.97
N ALA A 84 2.48 -2.71 -16.61
CA ALA A 84 3.69 -3.20 -17.25
C ALA A 84 4.66 -3.85 -16.25
N PHE A 85 4.87 -3.25 -15.08
CA PHE A 85 5.75 -3.82 -14.05
C PHE A 85 5.17 -5.11 -13.46
N ILE A 86 3.89 -5.10 -13.08
CA ILE A 86 3.18 -6.22 -12.43
C ILE A 86 3.10 -7.46 -13.33
N THR A 87 3.16 -7.29 -14.65
CA THR A 87 3.15 -8.39 -15.63
C THR A 87 4.55 -8.77 -16.15
N SER A 88 5.60 -8.06 -15.72
CA SER A 88 6.98 -8.30 -16.16
C SER A 88 7.69 -9.41 -15.39
N ASP A 89 8.90 -9.75 -15.84
CA ASP A 89 9.84 -10.61 -15.12
C ASP A 89 10.50 -9.94 -13.90
N GLY A 90 10.31 -8.62 -13.73
CA GLY A 90 10.92 -7.82 -12.67
C GLY A 90 12.41 -7.56 -12.89
N GLY A 91 12.93 -7.79 -14.09
CA GLY A 91 14.32 -7.50 -14.43
C GLY A 91 14.64 -6.01 -14.42
N ALA A 92 15.94 -5.69 -14.53
CA ALA A 92 16.44 -4.31 -14.43
C ALA A 92 15.77 -3.33 -15.42
N GLU A 93 15.41 -3.77 -16.63
CA GLU A 93 14.69 -2.92 -17.59
C GLU A 93 13.27 -2.60 -17.13
N ALA A 94 12.56 -3.59 -16.59
CA ALA A 94 11.20 -3.41 -16.07
C ALA A 94 11.21 -2.50 -14.83
N GLU A 95 12.16 -2.71 -13.91
CA GLU A 95 12.39 -1.81 -12.77
C GLU A 95 12.68 -0.39 -13.23
N HIS A 96 13.60 -0.19 -14.18
CA HIS A 96 13.95 1.14 -14.68
C HIS A 96 12.74 1.87 -15.29
N LYS A 97 11.94 1.17 -16.12
CA LYS A 97 10.70 1.72 -16.67
C LYS A 97 9.69 2.06 -15.59
N PHE A 98 9.51 1.19 -14.60
CA PHE A 98 8.57 1.45 -13.52
C PHE A 98 8.98 2.66 -12.67
N LEU A 99 10.26 2.77 -12.32
CA LEU A 99 10.83 3.89 -11.56
C LEU A 99 10.83 5.22 -12.35
N SER A 100 10.50 5.21 -13.64
CA SER A 100 10.28 6.43 -14.43
C SER A 100 8.88 7.03 -14.28
N ALA A 101 7.94 6.32 -13.63
CA ALA A 101 6.59 6.79 -13.41
C ALA A 101 6.53 8.03 -12.48
N VAL A 102 5.39 8.74 -12.46
CA VAL A 102 5.25 10.05 -11.82
C VAL A 102 5.50 9.98 -10.32
N MET A 103 4.91 9.03 -9.60
CA MET A 103 5.05 8.91 -8.14
C MET A 103 6.52 8.85 -7.72
N TRP A 104 7.32 8.01 -8.38
CA TRP A 104 8.73 7.82 -8.04
C TRP A 104 9.55 9.10 -8.20
N ASN A 105 9.09 10.03 -9.04
CA ASN A 105 9.80 11.26 -9.39
C ASN A 105 9.14 12.53 -8.86
N MET A 106 8.08 12.42 -8.04
CA MET A 106 7.49 13.59 -7.38
C MET A 106 8.51 14.32 -6.51
N PRO A 107 8.52 15.68 -6.48
CA PRO A 107 9.46 16.44 -5.65
C PRO A 107 9.30 16.16 -4.15
N MET A 108 8.06 16.02 -3.68
CA MET A 108 7.75 15.67 -2.29
C MET A 108 7.74 14.16 -2.14
N LYS A 109 8.63 13.64 -1.27
CA LYS A 109 8.72 12.21 -0.97
C LYS A 109 7.94 11.92 0.31
N ASP A 110 6.63 11.79 0.21
CA ASP A 110 5.75 11.61 1.38
C ASP A 110 5.70 10.17 1.93
N GLY A 111 6.51 9.25 1.38
CA GLY A 111 6.59 7.85 1.78
C GLY A 111 5.97 6.87 0.77
N ARG A 112 5.12 7.32 -0.16
CA ARG A 112 4.49 6.45 -1.19
C ARG A 112 5.40 6.08 -2.36
N SER A 113 6.56 6.73 -2.44
CA SER A 113 7.68 6.41 -3.35
C SER A 113 8.89 5.81 -2.61
N SER A 114 8.65 5.17 -1.47
CA SER A 114 9.70 4.56 -0.65
C SER A 114 10.20 3.21 -1.16
N GLU A 115 11.33 2.75 -0.63
CA GLU A 115 11.83 1.39 -0.87
C GLU A 115 10.81 0.31 -0.45
N ALA A 116 10.06 0.53 0.64
CA ALA A 116 9.04 -0.41 1.09
C ALA A 116 7.89 -0.53 0.10
N TYR A 117 7.45 0.59 -0.49
CA TYR A 117 6.47 0.58 -1.57
C TYR A 117 7.01 -0.14 -2.81
N PHE A 118 8.28 0.03 -3.16
CA PHE A 118 8.87 -0.71 -4.28
C PHE A 118 8.87 -2.22 -4.01
N ARG A 119 9.30 -2.66 -2.82
CA ARG A 119 9.25 -4.07 -2.41
C ARG A 119 7.83 -4.63 -2.36
N LEU A 120 6.84 -3.80 -2.00
CA LEU A 120 5.42 -4.17 -2.12
C LEU A 120 5.07 -4.47 -3.58
N PHE A 121 5.39 -3.58 -4.53
CA PHE A 121 5.16 -3.84 -5.96
C PHE A 121 5.87 -5.09 -6.48
N GLU A 122 7.11 -5.36 -6.04
CA GLU A 122 7.81 -6.60 -6.38
C GLU A 122 7.07 -7.85 -5.87
N THR A 123 6.60 -7.80 -4.62
CA THR A 123 5.81 -8.88 -4.01
C THR A 123 4.50 -9.09 -4.76
N LEU A 124 3.79 -8.01 -5.10
CA LEU A 124 2.54 -8.07 -5.86
C LEU A 124 2.75 -8.63 -7.28
N ARG A 125 3.85 -8.27 -7.94
CA ARG A 125 4.25 -8.85 -9.24
C ARG A 125 4.44 -10.37 -9.13
N GLN A 126 5.13 -10.83 -8.09
CA GLN A 126 5.32 -12.27 -7.85
C GLN A 126 3.98 -12.98 -7.57
N MET A 127 3.10 -12.35 -6.80
CA MET A 127 1.74 -12.86 -6.56
C MET A 127 0.91 -12.93 -7.85
N ARG A 128 1.04 -11.93 -8.73
CA ARG A 128 0.38 -11.92 -10.04
C ARG A 128 0.88 -13.05 -10.93
N ALA A 129 2.21 -13.24 -11.02
CA ALA A 129 2.81 -14.33 -11.78
C ALA A 129 2.41 -15.71 -11.25
N ALA A 130 2.19 -15.83 -9.94
CA ALA A 130 1.68 -17.04 -9.29
C ALA A 130 0.14 -17.21 -9.38
N GLY A 131 -0.57 -16.29 -10.05
CA GLY A 131 -2.04 -16.34 -10.19
C GLY A 131 -2.81 -16.06 -8.89
N ARG A 132 -2.16 -15.55 -7.84
CA ARG A 132 -2.80 -15.26 -6.54
C ARG A 132 -3.61 -13.97 -6.55
N ILE A 133 -3.21 -12.99 -7.36
CA ILE A 133 -3.96 -11.74 -7.55
C ILE A 133 -4.29 -11.52 -9.03
N SER A 134 -5.37 -10.81 -9.27
CA SER A 134 -5.90 -10.53 -10.62
C SER A 134 -5.32 -9.27 -11.25
N SER A 135 -5.03 -8.23 -10.46
CA SER A 135 -4.46 -6.97 -10.94
C SER A 135 -4.03 -6.09 -9.78
N VAL A 136 -3.27 -5.03 -10.10
CA VAL A 136 -2.97 -3.93 -9.18
C VAL A 136 -3.43 -2.64 -9.84
N ILE A 137 -4.23 -1.84 -9.14
CA ILE A 137 -4.73 -0.56 -9.63
C ILE A 137 -4.21 0.62 -8.80
N ALA A 138 -3.94 1.73 -9.47
CA ALA A 138 -3.74 3.05 -8.90
C ALA A 138 -5.09 3.74 -8.72
N PHE A 139 -5.32 4.35 -7.56
CA PHE A 139 -6.60 5.00 -7.26
C PHE A 139 -6.49 6.46 -6.79
N GLN A 140 -5.32 7.08 -6.87
CA GLN A 140 -5.19 8.51 -6.63
C GLN A 140 -5.59 9.28 -7.92
N PRO A 141 -6.69 10.05 -7.92
CA PRO A 141 -7.21 10.65 -9.14
C PRO A 141 -6.28 11.75 -9.67
N THR A 142 -6.05 11.73 -10.98
CA THR A 142 -5.16 12.69 -11.67
C THR A 142 -5.89 13.57 -12.69
N ALA A 143 -7.12 13.23 -13.05
CA ALA A 143 -7.90 13.90 -14.07
C ALA A 143 -9.03 14.74 -13.43
N PHE A 144 -8.81 16.05 -13.32
CA PHE A 144 -9.85 17.02 -12.98
C PHE A 144 -9.80 18.21 -13.94
N THR A 145 -10.96 18.74 -14.33
CA THR A 145 -11.06 19.91 -15.20
C THR A 145 -10.79 21.24 -14.47
N ALA A 146 -10.93 21.23 -13.14
CA ALA A 146 -10.59 22.31 -12.22
C ALA A 146 -10.05 21.71 -10.92
N ARG A 147 -9.47 22.52 -10.03
CA ARG A 147 -9.02 22.03 -8.71
C ARG A 147 -10.23 21.48 -7.94
N PRO A 148 -10.25 20.19 -7.56
CA PRO A 148 -11.38 19.62 -6.85
C PRO A 148 -11.44 20.14 -5.41
N THR A 149 -12.64 20.15 -4.85
CA THR A 149 -12.86 20.20 -3.41
C THR A 149 -12.37 18.89 -2.76
N PRO A 150 -12.09 18.87 -1.44
CA PRO A 150 -11.76 17.63 -0.74
C PRO A 150 -12.82 16.53 -0.93
N ALA A 151 -14.11 16.87 -0.84
CA ALA A 151 -15.19 15.91 -1.03
C ALA A 151 -15.21 15.28 -2.43
N GLU A 152 -15.01 16.09 -3.48
CA GLU A 152 -14.91 15.57 -4.86
C GLU A 152 -13.69 14.67 -5.05
N TYR A 153 -12.57 15.02 -4.41
CA TYR A 153 -11.34 14.21 -4.46
C TYR A 153 -11.51 12.85 -3.77
N GLU A 154 -12.03 12.84 -2.54
CA GLU A 154 -12.29 11.60 -1.78
C GLU A 154 -13.28 10.70 -2.52
N LYS A 155 -14.34 11.29 -3.08
CA LYS A 155 -15.32 10.56 -3.87
C LYS A 155 -14.70 9.98 -5.15
N ALA A 156 -13.84 10.71 -5.84
CA ALA A 156 -13.17 10.22 -7.03
C ALA A 156 -12.22 9.03 -6.73
N MET A 157 -11.49 9.08 -5.60
CA MET A 157 -10.72 7.91 -5.13
C MET A 157 -11.63 6.71 -4.87
N ALA A 158 -12.76 6.92 -4.18
CA ALA A 158 -13.70 5.85 -3.86
C ALA A 158 -14.32 5.24 -5.12
N ASP A 159 -14.66 6.06 -6.13
CA ASP A 159 -15.20 5.58 -7.39
C ASP A 159 -14.18 4.68 -8.15
N LEU A 160 -12.88 5.00 -8.11
CA LEU A 160 -11.81 4.16 -8.67
C LEU A 160 -11.70 2.83 -7.92
N VAL A 161 -11.63 2.84 -6.59
CA VAL A 161 -11.57 1.62 -5.76
C VAL A 161 -12.83 0.77 -5.92
N ARG A 162 -14.01 1.39 -5.97
CA ARG A 162 -15.29 0.68 -6.19
C ARG A 162 -15.31 -0.03 -7.54
N SER A 163 -14.79 0.61 -8.58
CA SER A 163 -14.77 0.05 -9.93
C SER A 163 -13.90 -1.21 -10.07
N ALA A 164 -12.93 -1.40 -9.16
CA ALA A 164 -12.06 -2.57 -9.15
C ALA A 164 -12.72 -3.86 -8.62
N ALA A 165 -13.88 -3.77 -7.94
CA ALA A 165 -14.57 -4.96 -7.42
C ALA A 165 -15.35 -5.75 -8.49
N GLN A 166 -15.15 -5.43 -9.77
CA GLN A 166 -15.80 -6.12 -10.89
C GLN A 166 -15.51 -7.63 -10.88
N GLY A 167 -16.45 -8.41 -11.40
CA GLY A 167 -16.31 -9.87 -11.50
C GLY A 167 -16.28 -10.60 -10.15
N GLY A 168 -16.65 -9.94 -9.04
CA GLY A 168 -16.67 -10.57 -7.73
C GLY A 168 -15.28 -10.70 -7.09
N ALA A 169 -14.29 -9.87 -7.46
CA ALA A 169 -12.97 -9.80 -6.79
C ALA A 169 -12.93 -8.89 -5.55
N THR A 170 -12.43 -9.40 -4.42
CA THR A 170 -12.24 -8.63 -3.19
C THR A 170 -11.11 -7.62 -3.42
N VAL A 171 -11.39 -6.35 -3.16
CA VAL A 171 -10.43 -5.27 -3.35
C VAL A 171 -9.78 -4.96 -2.01
N LEU A 172 -8.45 -5.15 -1.92
CA LEU A 172 -7.66 -4.69 -0.79
C LEU A 172 -7.00 -3.37 -1.17
N ALA A 173 -7.26 -2.31 -0.42
CA ALA A 173 -6.72 -0.97 -0.67
C ALA A 173 -5.72 -0.57 0.41
N LEU A 174 -4.52 -0.12 0.03
CA LEU A 174 -3.56 0.54 0.93
C LEU A 174 -3.62 2.05 0.71
N VAL A 175 -3.88 2.80 1.78
CA VAL A 175 -4.15 4.24 1.70
C VAL A 175 -3.76 4.96 2.98
N GLY A 176 -3.54 6.27 2.94
CA GLY A 176 -3.36 7.09 4.13
C GLY A 176 -4.55 7.03 5.08
N ASN A 177 -4.28 7.05 6.39
CA ASN A 177 -5.29 6.88 7.45
C ASN A 177 -6.54 7.75 7.30
N VAL A 178 -6.40 9.01 6.87
CA VAL A 178 -7.55 9.91 6.68
C VAL A 178 -8.52 9.36 5.63
N HIS A 179 -8.02 8.86 4.51
CA HIS A 179 -8.82 8.30 3.42
C HIS A 179 -9.48 6.97 3.81
N ALA A 180 -8.85 6.20 4.71
CA ALA A 180 -9.40 4.96 5.24
C ALA A 180 -10.55 5.15 6.24
N GLN A 181 -10.83 6.40 6.66
CA GLN A 181 -11.96 6.66 7.54
C GLN A 181 -13.30 6.41 6.82
N ARG A 182 -14.26 5.84 7.54
CA ARG A 182 -15.65 5.67 7.11
C ARG A 182 -16.58 6.80 7.56
N THR A 183 -16.02 7.83 8.19
CA THR A 183 -16.73 8.98 8.77
C THR A 183 -16.25 10.30 8.15
N GLU A 184 -16.95 11.38 8.46
CA GLU A 184 -16.52 12.72 8.06
C GLU A 184 -15.20 13.13 8.71
N VAL A 185 -14.37 13.83 7.94
CA VAL A 185 -13.11 14.42 8.39
C VAL A 185 -13.38 15.87 8.82
N PRO A 186 -13.19 16.23 10.11
CA PRO A 186 -13.54 17.55 10.62
C PRO A 186 -12.44 18.59 10.36
N ARG A 187 -12.01 18.76 9.09
CA ARG A 187 -10.93 19.68 8.70
C ARG A 187 -11.40 20.68 7.64
N GLY A 188 -11.37 21.97 7.98
CA GLY A 188 -11.92 23.01 7.10
C GLY A 188 -13.43 22.86 6.98
N THR A 189 -13.97 22.85 5.76
CA THR A 189 -15.32 22.36 5.50
C THR A 189 -15.31 20.83 5.63
N PRO A 190 -16.09 20.22 6.54
CA PRO A 190 -16.13 18.77 6.67
C PRO A 190 -16.45 18.07 5.36
N TYR A 191 -15.86 16.89 5.17
CA TYR A 191 -16.08 16.07 3.99
C TYR A 191 -16.00 14.59 4.37
N MET A 192 -16.72 13.76 3.63
CA MET A 192 -16.63 12.30 3.79
C MET A 192 -15.30 11.79 3.22
N ALA A 193 -14.55 11.03 4.01
CA ALA A 193 -13.35 10.35 3.54
C ALA A 193 -13.67 9.30 2.47
N MET A 194 -12.66 8.88 1.71
CA MET A 194 -12.80 7.92 0.61
C MET A 194 -13.57 6.67 1.03
N ALA A 195 -13.16 6.00 2.12
CA ALA A 195 -13.80 4.74 2.49
C ALA A 195 -15.27 4.93 2.93
N GLY A 196 -15.63 6.10 3.46
CA GLY A 196 -17.02 6.45 3.76
C GLY A 196 -17.90 6.69 2.52
N ASN A 197 -17.31 6.77 1.33
CA ASN A 197 -18.03 6.81 0.05
C ASN A 197 -18.21 5.40 -0.58
N LEU A 198 -17.68 4.34 0.04
CA LEU A 198 -17.88 2.95 -0.39
C LEU A 198 -19.17 2.37 0.25
N PRO A 199 -19.75 1.29 -0.31
CA PRO A 199 -20.92 0.63 0.28
C PRO A 199 -20.59 0.10 1.69
N ALA A 200 -21.26 0.63 2.71
CA ALA A 200 -20.89 0.43 4.11
C ALA A 200 -21.04 -1.03 4.56
N GLU A 201 -22.06 -1.71 4.08
CA GLU A 201 -22.36 -3.12 4.37
C GLU A 201 -21.32 -4.10 3.79
N ALA A 202 -20.54 -3.65 2.81
CA ALA A 202 -19.57 -4.48 2.10
C ALA A 202 -18.13 -3.98 2.27
N THR A 203 -17.91 -3.02 3.16
CA THR A 203 -16.61 -2.37 3.37
C THR A 203 -16.18 -2.49 4.82
N VAL A 204 -14.96 -3.01 5.03
CA VAL A 204 -14.27 -2.95 6.31
C VAL A 204 -13.04 -2.07 6.19
N THR A 205 -12.79 -1.26 7.21
CA THR A 205 -11.64 -0.35 7.22
C THR A 205 -10.81 -0.51 8.48
N PHE A 206 -9.50 -0.42 8.32
CA PHE A 206 -8.56 -0.63 9.40
C PHE A 206 -7.60 0.54 9.51
N ASN A 207 -7.25 0.90 10.73
CA ASN A 207 -6.14 1.79 10.99
C ASN A 207 -4.95 0.97 11.47
N THR A 208 -3.75 1.17 10.90
CA THR A 208 -2.56 0.44 11.35
C THR A 208 -1.88 1.13 12.54
N ARG A 209 -1.35 0.32 13.47
CA ARG A 209 -0.64 0.79 14.66
C ARG A 209 0.64 -0.03 14.90
N GLY A 210 1.76 0.66 15.04
CA GLY A 210 3.05 0.06 15.44
C GLY A 210 3.36 0.22 16.92
N GLU A 211 4.44 -0.44 17.36
CA GLU A 211 5.00 -0.34 18.71
C GLU A 211 6.01 0.81 18.81
N GLY A 212 5.56 2.02 18.49
CA GLY A 212 6.44 3.18 18.36
C GLY A 212 7.33 3.12 17.10
N GLY A 213 8.52 3.73 17.19
CA GLY A 213 9.53 3.72 16.14
C GLY A 213 9.54 4.98 15.29
N GLU A 214 9.76 4.83 13.98
CA GLU A 214 9.90 5.93 13.04
C GLU A 214 9.18 5.67 11.71
N THR A 215 8.79 6.75 11.05
CA THR A 215 8.32 6.74 9.67
C THR A 215 9.01 7.84 8.86
N TRP A 216 9.17 7.63 7.56
CA TRP A 216 9.59 8.70 6.66
C TRP A 216 8.41 9.61 6.34
N ALA A 217 8.55 10.92 6.55
CA ALA A 217 7.54 11.89 6.15
C ALA A 217 8.16 13.20 5.68
N CYS A 218 7.38 13.97 4.93
CA CYS A 218 7.70 15.36 4.60
C CYS A 218 6.69 16.27 5.31
N ILE A 219 7.11 16.89 6.41
CA ILE A 219 6.26 17.74 7.25
C ILE A 219 6.64 19.21 7.05
N GLY A 220 5.65 20.11 7.09
CA GLY A 220 5.95 21.55 7.14
C GLY A 220 6.63 21.92 8.46
N ASP A 221 7.47 22.96 8.45
CA ASP A 221 8.13 23.48 9.65
C ASP A 221 7.10 23.72 10.78
N PRO A 222 7.19 22.98 11.91
CA PRO A 222 6.27 23.14 13.03
C PRO A 222 6.34 24.54 13.67
N ASN A 223 7.39 25.32 13.40
CA ASN A 223 7.60 26.68 13.91
C ASN A 223 7.21 27.79 12.91
N GLY A 224 6.57 27.44 11.78
CA GLY A 224 5.79 28.40 10.99
C GLY A 224 6.54 29.28 10.01
N ALA A 225 7.81 29.00 9.65
CA ALA A 225 8.42 29.63 8.48
C ALA A 225 7.75 29.09 7.20
N PRO A 226 7.01 29.91 6.42
CA PRO A 226 6.34 29.43 5.23
C PRO A 226 7.37 28.89 4.22
N GLY A 227 7.15 27.68 3.71
CA GLY A 227 7.92 27.13 2.58
C GLY A 227 9.08 26.20 2.94
N LYS A 228 9.38 25.94 4.22
CA LYS A 228 10.33 24.89 4.60
C LYS A 228 9.58 23.57 4.87
N ILE A 229 9.84 22.58 4.02
CA ILE A 229 9.38 21.20 4.21
C ILE A 229 10.57 20.40 4.74
N ASP A 230 10.43 19.81 5.92
CA ASP A 230 11.37 18.88 6.50
C ASP A 230 11.01 17.45 6.08
N CYS A 231 11.91 16.81 5.34
CA CYS A 231 11.72 15.45 4.85
C CYS A 231 12.77 14.55 5.51
N GLY A 232 12.31 13.57 6.28
CA GLY A 232 13.20 12.68 7.01
C GLY A 232 12.46 11.62 7.82
N ALA A 233 13.21 10.91 8.64
CA ALA A 233 12.65 10.04 9.65
C ALA A 233 12.04 10.89 10.78
N HIS A 234 10.81 10.57 11.16
CA HIS A 234 10.09 11.19 12.26
C HIS A 234 9.55 10.11 13.18
N THR A 235 9.52 10.39 14.48
CA THR A 235 8.97 9.47 15.48
C THR A 235 7.52 9.11 15.16
N ALA A 236 7.21 7.82 15.20
CA ALA A 236 5.91 7.27 14.92
C ALA A 236 5.28 6.71 16.20
N GLY A 237 4.15 7.27 16.62
CA GLY A 237 3.27 6.72 17.66
C GLY A 237 3.90 6.37 19.02
N PRO A 238 3.06 5.99 20.01
CA PRO A 238 3.55 5.40 21.25
C PRO A 238 3.76 3.87 21.09
N VAL A 239 4.46 3.28 22.06
CA VAL A 239 4.48 1.82 22.28
C VAL A 239 3.15 1.40 22.92
N LEU A 240 2.55 0.30 22.44
CA LEU A 240 1.20 -0.14 22.82
C LEU A 240 1.18 -1.50 23.52
N GLY A 241 2.24 -2.31 23.39
CA GLY A 241 2.35 -3.65 23.97
C GLY A 241 1.46 -4.69 23.31
N ARG A 242 1.17 -4.55 22.01
CA ARG A 242 0.25 -5.41 21.25
C ARG A 242 1.00 -6.43 20.40
N ALA A 243 0.36 -7.56 20.16
CA ALA A 243 0.86 -8.55 19.21
C ALA A 243 0.50 -8.15 17.78
N ARG A 244 0.92 -8.96 16.80
CA ARG A 244 0.52 -8.78 15.40
C ARG A 244 -0.86 -9.37 15.17
N GLU A 245 -1.89 -8.54 15.33
CA GLU A 245 -3.29 -8.97 15.38
C GLU A 245 -4.24 -7.93 14.79
N VAL A 246 -5.45 -8.40 14.47
CA VAL A 246 -6.62 -7.55 14.17
C VAL A 246 -7.45 -7.39 15.44
N GLU A 247 -7.83 -6.16 15.74
CA GLU A 247 -8.86 -5.85 16.72
C GLU A 247 -10.06 -5.19 16.02
N LEU A 248 -11.20 -5.86 16.01
CA LEU A 248 -12.45 -5.27 15.53
C LEU A 248 -13.03 -4.31 16.58
N SER A 249 -13.45 -3.13 16.14
CA SER A 249 -14.05 -2.13 17.00
C SER A 249 -15.47 -2.53 17.39
N SER A 250 -15.83 -2.29 18.65
CA SER A 250 -17.21 -2.37 19.12
C SER A 250 -18.01 -1.09 18.88
N ASP A 251 -17.39 -0.02 18.36
CA ASP A 251 -18.05 1.26 18.09
C ASP A 251 -18.52 1.35 16.63
N PRO A 252 -19.83 1.15 16.36
CA PRO A 252 -20.36 1.25 15.00
C PRO A 252 -20.37 2.69 14.47
N ALA A 253 -20.17 3.71 15.29
CA ALA A 253 -20.01 5.10 14.85
C ALA A 253 -18.55 5.53 14.68
N GLY A 254 -17.60 4.64 15.02
CA GLY A 254 -16.17 4.93 14.96
C GLY A 254 -15.65 5.16 13.53
N PRO A 255 -14.49 5.83 13.38
CA PRO A 255 -13.93 6.17 12.06
C PRO A 255 -13.41 4.95 11.29
N TYR A 256 -13.21 3.81 11.94
CA TYR A 256 -12.76 2.56 11.31
C TYR A 256 -13.61 1.38 11.78
N THR A 257 -13.55 0.27 11.05
CA THR A 257 -14.11 -1.02 11.52
C THR A 257 -13.21 -1.66 12.58
N GLY A 258 -11.91 -1.39 12.55
CA GLY A 258 -10.97 -1.91 13.53
C GLY A 258 -9.55 -1.34 13.41
N VAL A 259 -8.63 -1.99 14.09
CA VAL A 259 -7.19 -1.69 14.09
C VAL A 259 -6.42 -2.94 13.69
N ILE A 260 -5.35 -2.78 12.91
CA ILE A 260 -4.36 -3.84 12.72
C ILE A 260 -3.08 -3.41 13.45
N TYR A 261 -2.69 -4.19 14.44
CA TYR A 261 -1.45 -3.99 15.19
C TYR A 261 -0.31 -4.70 14.48
N LEU A 262 0.82 -4.02 14.32
CA LEU A 262 2.00 -4.57 13.66
C LEU A 262 2.76 -5.57 14.55
N GLY A 263 2.61 -5.45 15.87
CA GLY A 263 3.38 -6.23 16.85
C GLY A 263 4.88 -5.92 16.86
N ALA A 264 5.29 -4.83 16.21
CA ALA A 264 6.67 -4.41 16.09
C ALA A 264 6.78 -2.88 15.96
N PRO A 265 7.91 -2.28 16.36
CA PRO A 265 8.18 -0.88 16.07
C PRO A 265 8.26 -0.64 14.57
N THR A 266 7.91 0.56 14.15
CA THR A 266 8.08 0.99 12.75
C THR A 266 9.48 1.52 12.49
N SER A 267 9.95 1.40 11.25
CA SER A 267 11.19 2.00 10.79
C SER A 267 10.95 2.83 9.53
N ALA A 268 11.61 3.99 9.43
CA ALA A 268 11.47 4.88 8.29
C ALA A 268 11.99 4.22 7.00
N SER A 269 11.16 4.24 5.96
CA SER A 269 11.50 3.74 4.63
C SER A 269 11.92 4.90 3.73
N LEU A 270 13.20 4.89 3.34
CA LEU A 270 13.77 5.93 2.50
C LEU A 270 13.12 5.98 1.12
N PRO A 271 13.15 7.14 0.43
CA PRO A 271 12.72 7.23 -0.97
C PRO A 271 13.52 6.27 -1.87
N LYS A 272 12.84 5.46 -2.69
CA LYS A 272 13.48 4.52 -3.63
C LYS A 272 14.28 5.24 -4.71
N VAL A 273 13.78 6.40 -5.14
CA VAL A 273 14.47 7.32 -6.04
C VAL A 273 14.80 8.57 -5.24
N ALA A 274 16.08 8.91 -5.17
CA ALA A 274 16.53 10.13 -4.51
C ALA A 274 15.81 11.35 -5.10
N GLY A 275 15.27 12.21 -4.23
CA GLY A 275 14.82 13.53 -4.66
C GLY A 275 16.01 14.40 -5.12
N PRO A 276 15.77 15.55 -5.78
CA PRO A 276 16.82 16.54 -5.94
C PRO A 276 17.43 16.81 -4.56
N SER A 277 18.74 16.65 -4.45
CA SER A 277 19.49 16.69 -3.18
C SER A 277 19.08 17.91 -2.37
N GLN A 278 18.35 17.70 -1.26
CA GLN A 278 18.36 18.68 -0.19
C GLN A 278 19.79 18.70 0.35
N PRO A 279 20.41 19.88 0.55
CA PRO A 279 21.75 19.94 1.11
C PRO A 279 21.72 19.20 2.45
N SER A 280 22.56 18.18 2.57
CA SER A 280 22.77 17.45 3.80
C SER A 280 22.99 18.47 4.92
N VAL A 281 22.18 18.44 5.97
CA VAL A 281 22.59 19.04 7.24
C VAL A 281 23.78 18.20 7.66
N ALA A 282 24.97 18.71 7.36
CA ALA A 282 26.20 18.16 7.86
C ALA A 282 26.01 18.00 9.36
N THR A 283 26.16 16.77 9.84
CA THR A 283 26.31 16.45 11.24
C THR A 283 27.45 17.33 11.74
N ALA A 284 27.12 18.43 12.39
CA ALA A 284 28.06 19.20 13.17
C ALA A 284 28.39 18.34 14.39
N LEU A 285 29.26 17.36 14.16
CA LEU A 285 30.06 16.78 15.19
C LEU A 285 31.01 17.87 15.70
N ASN A 286 30.97 18.05 17.01
CA ASN A 286 32.04 18.42 17.94
C ASN A 286 31.84 19.75 18.69
N PRO A 287 32.38 19.86 19.92
CA PRO A 287 32.65 18.85 20.95
C PRO A 287 31.77 19.02 22.21
#